data_AF-A0A832ZXA0-F1
#
_entry.id   AF-A0A832ZXA0-F1
#
_cell.length_a   1.000
_cell.length_b   1.000
_cell.length_c   1.000
_cell.angle_alpha   90.00
_cell.angle_beta   90.00
_cell.angle_gamma   90.00
#
_symmetry.space_group_name_H-M   'P 1'
#
loop_
_entity.id
_entity.type
_entity.pdbx_description
1 polymer ?
#
loop_
_entity_poly.entity_id
_entity_poly.type
_entity_poly.pdbx_seq_one_letter_code
_entity_poly.pdbx_strand_id
1 'polypeptide(L)'
;MKRPEVARFYGYVVGLRVRALSDSIVYYVTLVDLAGNEVTVRTRVLPEWFRIGTPISGDLVKVAAGREVYLALREPQVYSGLKQPRVIRARNIRLEQVSGLGRWVIHGENVEGGPVSYPALSDTAVEHARRTLASGEAYLYIAETPSGSVVIAVQTAGQHTRYERVEKFLKWIENDER
;
A
#
# COMPACT_ATOMS: atom_id res chain seq x y z
N MET A 1 -28.72 2.97 20.54
CA MET A 1 -27.64 3.10 19.55
C MET A 1 -26.81 1.82 19.56
N LYS A 2 -26.80 1.05 18.46
CA LYS A 2 -25.84 -0.07 18.32
C LYS A 2 -24.43 0.52 18.24
N ARG A 3 -23.50 0.05 19.08
CA ARG A 3 -22.08 0.43 18.97
C ARG A 3 -21.60 0.12 17.54
N PRO A 4 -20.84 1.02 16.88
CA PRO A 4 -20.23 0.67 15.61
C PRO A 4 -19.38 -0.60 15.82
N GLU A 5 -19.57 -1.58 14.95
CA GLU A 5 -18.84 -2.83 14.95
C GLU A 5 -17.36 -2.49 14.71
N VAL A 6 -16.53 -2.67 15.74
CA VAL A 6 -15.10 -2.40 15.67
C VAL A 6 -14.42 -3.69 15.26
N ALA A 7 -13.83 -3.71 14.07
CA ALA A 7 -13.03 -4.84 13.59
C ALA A 7 -11.55 -4.48 13.63
N ARG A 8 -10.74 -5.32 14.26
CA ARG A 8 -9.28 -5.13 14.27
C ARG A 8 -8.71 -5.51 12.90
N PHE A 9 -7.89 -4.63 12.33
CA PHE A 9 -7.22 -4.84 11.05
C PHE A 9 -5.74 -5.16 11.26
N TYR A 10 -5.22 -6.07 10.44
CA TYR A 10 -3.80 -6.41 10.33
C TYR A 10 -3.46 -6.60 8.85
N GLY A 11 -2.45 -5.90 8.36
CA GLY A 11 -2.13 -5.96 6.95
C GLY A 11 -1.05 -4.97 6.53
N TYR A 12 -1.08 -4.59 5.27
CA TYR A 12 -0.12 -3.67 4.67
C TYR A 12 -0.80 -2.44 4.09
N VAL A 13 -0.08 -1.33 4.11
CA VAL A 13 -0.43 -0.14 3.32
C VAL A 13 -0.08 -0.40 1.85
N VAL A 14 -1.03 -0.29 0.95
CA VAL A 14 -0.83 -0.58 -0.49
C VAL A 14 -1.10 0.61 -1.41
N GLY A 15 -1.79 1.63 -0.91
CA GLY A 15 -2.09 2.82 -1.69
C GLY A 15 -2.27 4.05 -0.81
N LEU A 16 -1.96 5.21 -1.42
CA LEU A 16 -2.23 6.52 -0.84
C LEU A 16 -2.74 7.44 -1.94
N ARG A 17 -3.90 8.06 -1.68
CA ARG A 17 -4.48 9.11 -2.52
C ARG A 17 -4.71 10.35 -1.65
N VAL A 18 -4.34 11.51 -2.18
CA VAL A 18 -4.50 12.80 -1.48
C VAL A 18 -5.58 13.60 -2.20
N ARG A 19 -6.52 14.17 -1.45
CA ARG A 19 -7.54 15.08 -1.97
C ARG A 19 -7.54 16.35 -1.14
N ALA A 20 -7.34 17.49 -1.80
CA ALA A 20 -7.63 18.78 -1.21
C ALA A 20 -9.15 19.01 -1.21
N LEU A 21 -9.68 19.36 -0.05
CA LEU A 21 -11.01 19.94 0.13
C LEU A 21 -10.84 21.43 0.40
N SER A 22 -11.95 22.18 0.36
CA SER A 22 -11.96 23.64 0.51
C SER A 22 -11.31 24.14 1.82
N ASP A 23 -11.31 23.32 2.87
CA ASP A 23 -10.84 23.67 4.21
C ASP A 23 -9.74 22.75 4.76
N SER A 24 -9.39 21.68 4.05
CA SER A 24 -8.54 20.62 4.60
C SER A 24 -7.95 19.71 3.54
N ILE A 25 -6.82 19.06 3.85
CA ILE A 25 -6.29 17.94 3.08
C ILE A 25 -6.80 16.64 3.70
N VAL A 26 -7.26 15.73 2.84
CA VAL A 26 -7.73 14.41 3.23
C VAL A 26 -6.92 13.34 2.52
N TYR A 27 -6.50 12.34 3.28
CA TYR A 27 -5.78 11.18 2.79
C TYR A 27 -6.71 9.97 2.74
N TYR A 28 -6.70 9.28 1.62
CA TYR A 28 -7.33 7.99 1.41
C TYR A 28 -6.23 6.95 1.33
N VAL A 29 -6.18 6.11 2.35
CA VAL A 29 -5.18 5.05 2.50
C VAL A 29 -5.85 3.74 2.13
N THR A 30 -5.31 3.05 1.14
CA THR A 30 -5.75 1.69 0.80
C THR A 30 -4.86 0.71 1.55
N LEU A 31 -5.49 -0.19 2.29
CA LEU A 31 -4.88 -1.24 3.09
C LEU A 31 -5.30 -2.59 2.53
N VAL A 32 -4.45 -3.61 2.67
CA VAL A 32 -4.76 -4.99 2.31
C VAL A 32 -4.41 -5.92 3.47
N ASP A 33 -5.28 -6.87 3.79
CA ASP A 33 -4.94 -7.97 4.70
C ASP A 33 -4.21 -9.13 3.96
N LEU A 34 -3.76 -10.15 4.69
CA LEU A 34 -3.08 -11.31 4.07
C LEU A 34 -3.99 -12.19 3.22
N ALA A 35 -5.32 -12.07 3.37
CA ALA A 35 -6.26 -12.77 2.52
C ALA A 35 -6.48 -12.06 1.17
N GLY A 36 -6.01 -10.82 1.05
CA GLY A 36 -6.18 -9.99 -0.14
C GLY A 36 -7.40 -9.07 -0.06
N ASN A 37 -8.06 -8.98 1.09
CA ASN A 37 -9.19 -8.07 1.27
C ASN A 37 -8.68 -6.64 1.40
N GLU A 38 -9.18 -5.77 0.53
CA GLU A 38 -8.83 -4.35 0.54
C GLU A 38 -9.83 -3.52 1.32
N VAL A 39 -9.31 -2.55 2.06
CA VAL A 39 -10.12 -1.51 2.70
C VAL A 39 -9.48 -0.15 2.43
N THR A 40 -10.29 0.83 2.04
CA THR A 40 -9.84 2.22 1.95
C THR A 40 -10.32 2.98 3.17
N VAL A 41 -9.38 3.50 3.95
CA VAL A 41 -9.64 4.32 5.13
C VAL A 41 -9.31 5.78 4.84
N ARG A 42 -10.05 6.68 5.48
CA ARG A 42 -9.86 8.12 5.40
C ARG A 42 -9.17 8.60 6.67
N THR A 43 -8.15 9.43 6.51
CA THR A 43 -7.52 10.16 7.63
C THR A 43 -7.18 11.60 7.21
N ARG A 44 -7.05 12.46 8.21
CA ARG A 44 -6.54 13.84 8.04
C ARG A 44 -5.07 13.98 8.41
N VAL A 45 -4.53 13.03 9.16
CA VAL A 45 -3.14 13.02 9.60
C VAL A 45 -2.54 11.65 9.25
N LEU A 46 -1.40 11.66 8.59
CA LEU A 46 -0.59 10.47 8.36
C LEU A 46 0.52 10.43 9.42
N PRO A 47 0.67 9.31 10.15
CA PRO A 47 1.83 9.13 11.02
C PRO A 47 3.14 9.23 10.25
N GLU A 48 4.21 9.71 10.87
CA GLU A 48 5.54 9.88 10.23
C GLU A 48 6.12 8.55 9.69
N TRP A 49 5.82 7.45 10.37
CA TRP A 49 6.23 6.10 9.97
C TRP A 49 5.39 5.53 8.82
N PHE A 50 4.37 6.24 8.34
CA PHE A 50 3.46 5.76 7.31
C PHE A 50 4.13 5.68 5.93
N ARG A 51 4.20 4.46 5.38
CA ARG A 51 4.78 4.22 4.04
C ARG A 51 4.02 3.14 3.29
N ILE A 52 4.06 3.21 1.96
CA ILE A 52 3.60 2.09 1.14
C ILE A 52 4.47 0.87 1.48
N GLY A 53 3.81 -0.26 1.69
CA GLY A 53 4.44 -1.49 2.15
C GLY A 53 4.55 -1.61 3.67
N THR A 54 4.32 -0.55 4.46
CA THR A 54 4.40 -0.66 5.93
C THR A 54 3.35 -1.63 6.45
N PRO A 55 3.74 -2.66 7.23
CA PRO A 55 2.79 -3.48 7.97
C PRO A 55 2.16 -2.67 9.10
N ILE A 56 0.84 -2.74 9.18
CA ILE A 56 0.02 -1.87 10.03
C ILE A 56 -1.05 -2.68 10.75
N SER A 57 -1.39 -2.22 11.95
CA SER A 57 -2.58 -2.66 12.67
C SER A 57 -3.35 -1.47 13.21
N GLY A 58 -4.63 -1.68 13.49
CA GLY A 58 -5.50 -0.67 14.09
C GLY A 58 -6.96 -1.11 14.10
N ASP A 59 -7.81 -0.30 14.70
CA ASP A 59 -9.24 -0.58 14.76
C ASP A 59 -9.96 0.10 13.59
N LEU A 60 -10.60 -0.69 12.74
CA LEU A 60 -11.50 -0.14 11.71
C LEU A 60 -12.79 0.34 12.39
N VAL A 61 -13.06 1.63 12.20
CA VAL A 61 -14.24 2.28 12.76
C VAL A 61 -15.00 3.02 11.67
N LYS A 62 -16.33 2.91 11.69
CA LYS A 62 -17.20 3.75 10.86
C LYS A 62 -17.36 5.11 11.54
N VAL A 63 -16.99 6.17 10.83
CA VAL A 63 -17.09 7.55 11.28
C VAL A 63 -18.17 8.25 10.47
N ALA A 64 -19.08 8.92 11.16
CA ALA A 64 -20.06 9.82 10.55
C ALA A 64 -19.58 11.27 10.73
N ALA A 65 -19.41 12.00 9.63
CA ALA A 65 -19.04 13.41 9.64
C ALA A 65 -20.01 14.19 8.73
N GLY A 66 -20.99 14.87 9.35
CA GLY A 66 -22.06 15.53 8.62
C GLY A 66 -22.92 14.51 7.86
N ARG A 67 -22.94 14.62 6.52
CA ARG A 67 -23.69 13.71 5.63
C ARG A 67 -22.85 12.53 5.10
N GLU A 68 -21.55 12.51 5.38
CA GLU A 68 -20.66 11.46 4.92
C GLU A 68 -20.44 10.40 6.01
N VAL A 69 -20.45 9.13 5.60
CA VAL A 69 -20.01 8.00 6.44
C VAL A 69 -18.81 7.35 5.76
N TYR A 70 -17.71 7.20 6.50
CA TYR A 70 -16.47 6.62 5.97
C TYR A 70 -15.79 5.71 7.01
N LEU A 71 -14.85 4.90 6.55
CA LEU A 71 -14.00 4.10 7.42
C LEU A 71 -12.76 4.88 7.81
N ALA A 72 -12.39 4.83 9.08
CA ALA A 72 -11.12 5.32 9.60
C ALA A 72 -10.40 4.17 10.30
N LEU A 73 -9.07 4.28 10.37
CA LEU A 73 -8.25 3.39 11.19
C LEU A 73 -7.90 4.15 12.47
N ARG A 74 -8.47 3.74 13.59
CA ARG A 74 -8.19 4.31 14.91
C ARG A 74 -6.91 3.69 15.47
N GLU A 75 -6.08 4.54 16.07
CA GLU A 75 -4.78 4.16 16.67
C GLU A 75 -3.94 3.29 15.71
N PRO A 76 -3.67 3.79 14.48
CA PRO A 76 -2.81 3.07 13.56
C PRO A 76 -1.42 2.93 14.20
N GLN A 77 -0.82 1.75 14.04
CA GLN A 77 0.53 1.47 14.52
C GLN A 77 1.23 0.49 13.59
N VAL A 78 2.57 0.55 13.54
CA VAL A 78 3.37 -0.46 12.83
C VAL A 78 3.13 -1.82 13.47
N TYR A 79 2.78 -2.81 12.67
CA TYR A 79 2.49 -4.16 13.16
C TYR A 79 3.73 -5.06 13.05
N SER A 80 4.34 -5.37 14.19
CA SER A 80 5.55 -6.20 14.28
C SER A 80 5.32 -7.69 13.95
N GLY A 81 4.06 -8.15 13.94
CA GLY A 81 3.72 -9.52 13.55
C GLY A 81 3.88 -9.81 12.05
N LEU A 82 4.12 -8.78 11.24
CA LEU A 82 4.40 -8.89 9.81
C LEU A 82 5.77 -8.32 9.49
N LYS A 83 6.49 -9.01 8.60
CA LYS A 83 7.78 -8.53 8.08
C LYS A 83 7.54 -7.37 7.12
N GLN A 84 8.48 -6.43 7.12
CA GLN A 84 8.56 -5.41 6.08
C GLN A 84 8.76 -6.09 4.72
N PRO A 85 8.08 -5.61 3.66
CA PRO A 85 8.25 -6.15 2.34
C PRO A 85 9.65 -5.83 1.81
N ARG A 86 10.20 -6.73 0.99
CA ARG A 86 11.33 -6.40 0.13
C ARG A 86 10.83 -5.55 -1.03
N VAL A 87 11.61 -4.56 -1.43
CA VAL A 87 11.30 -3.73 -2.59
C VAL A 87 12.26 -4.12 -3.72
N ILE A 88 11.70 -4.51 -4.86
CA ILE A 88 12.49 -4.87 -6.05
C ILE A 88 12.16 -3.89 -7.16
N ARG A 89 13.19 -3.31 -7.79
CA ARG A 89 13.04 -2.59 -9.05
C ARG A 89 13.02 -3.60 -10.18
N ALA A 90 11.91 -3.69 -10.90
CA ALA A 90 11.73 -4.62 -11.98
C ALA A 90 11.42 -3.89 -13.30
N ARG A 91 11.81 -4.51 -14.42
CA ARG A 91 11.53 -4.07 -15.78
C ARG A 91 10.77 -5.13 -16.56
N ASN A 92 10.30 -4.77 -17.75
CA ASN A 92 9.58 -5.66 -18.67
C ASN A 92 8.36 -6.31 -18.00
N ILE A 93 7.61 -5.52 -17.23
CA ILE A 93 6.47 -6.01 -16.45
C ILE A 93 5.42 -6.64 -17.36
N ARG A 94 4.93 -7.83 -16.98
CA ARG A 94 3.81 -8.52 -17.63
C ARG A 94 2.85 -9.04 -16.59
N LEU A 95 1.60 -9.19 -17.00
CA LEU A 95 0.51 -9.68 -16.17
C LEU A 95 -0.09 -10.92 -16.80
N GLU A 96 -0.13 -12.00 -16.03
CA GLU A 96 -0.76 -13.25 -16.42
C GLU A 96 -1.88 -13.59 -15.43
N GLN A 97 -3.05 -13.94 -15.95
CA GLN A 97 -4.13 -14.47 -15.12
C GLN A 97 -4.01 -16.01 -15.11
N VAL A 98 -3.60 -16.57 -13.98
CA VAL A 98 -3.40 -18.03 -13.86
C VAL A 98 -4.72 -18.69 -13.46
N SER A 99 -5.34 -19.37 -14.42
CA SER A 99 -6.53 -20.20 -14.22
C SER A 99 -6.25 -21.27 -13.16
N GLY A 100 -6.89 -21.17 -12.00
CA GLY A 100 -6.73 -22.11 -10.88
C GLY A 100 -6.24 -21.46 -9.57
N LEU A 101 -5.49 -20.35 -9.65
CA LEU A 101 -5.08 -19.58 -8.47
C LEU A 101 -6.06 -18.45 -8.12
N GLY A 102 -6.96 -18.10 -9.04
CA GLY A 102 -7.91 -16.99 -8.87
C GLY A 102 -7.23 -15.63 -8.70
N ARG A 103 -5.93 -15.53 -9.00
CA ARG A 103 -5.10 -14.34 -8.80
C ARG A 103 -4.27 -14.05 -10.05
N TRP A 104 -3.96 -12.78 -10.25
CA TRP A 104 -3.00 -12.35 -11.26
C TRP A 104 -1.58 -12.61 -10.78
N VAL A 105 -0.68 -12.97 -11.68
CA VAL A 105 0.76 -13.07 -11.44
C VAL A 105 1.46 -11.91 -12.15
N ILE A 106 2.35 -11.25 -11.42
CA ILE A 106 3.19 -10.15 -11.92
C ILE A 106 4.55 -10.75 -12.27
N HIS A 107 4.88 -10.71 -13.55
CA HIS A 107 6.17 -11.14 -14.09
C HIS A 107 7.03 -9.93 -14.45
N GLY A 108 8.34 -10.11 -14.44
CA GLY A 108 9.31 -9.14 -14.93
C GLY A 108 10.74 -9.63 -14.77
N GLU A 109 11.68 -8.71 -14.95
CA GLU A 109 13.10 -8.92 -14.71
C GLU A 109 13.56 -7.98 -13.60
N ASN A 110 14.21 -8.50 -12.57
CA ASN A 110 14.86 -7.64 -11.59
C ASN A 110 16.00 -6.88 -12.28
N VAL A 111 16.10 -5.58 -12.03
CA VAL A 111 17.19 -4.75 -12.56
C VAL A 111 18.56 -5.20 -12.05
N GLU A 112 18.63 -5.80 -10.85
CA GLU A 112 19.85 -6.40 -10.29
C GLU A 112 20.14 -7.82 -10.83
N GLY A 113 19.23 -8.37 -11.65
CA GLY A 113 19.36 -9.68 -12.27
C GLY A 113 18.38 -10.72 -11.74
N GLY A 114 18.01 -11.65 -12.64
CA GLY A 114 17.10 -12.75 -12.36
C GLY A 114 15.62 -12.45 -12.68
N PRO A 115 14.82 -13.50 -12.92
CA PRO A 115 13.39 -13.35 -13.17
C PRO A 115 12.65 -12.98 -11.89
N VAL A 116 11.58 -12.20 -12.05
CA VAL A 116 10.62 -11.87 -11.00
C VAL A 116 9.27 -12.44 -11.41
N SER A 117 8.65 -13.21 -10.53
CA SER A 117 7.35 -13.83 -10.78
C SER A 117 6.65 -14.08 -9.45
N TYR A 118 5.67 -13.24 -9.12
CA TYR A 118 4.95 -13.34 -7.85
C TYR A 118 3.45 -13.06 -8.05
N PRO A 119 2.56 -13.79 -7.37
CA PRO A 119 1.14 -13.48 -7.38
C PRO A 119 0.89 -12.10 -6.77
N ALA A 120 -0.01 -11.34 -7.38
CA ALA A 120 -0.56 -10.12 -6.80
C ALA A 120 -1.51 -10.51 -5.65
N LEU A 121 -1.36 -9.85 -4.51
CA LEU A 121 -2.20 -10.08 -3.35
C LEU A 121 -3.61 -9.49 -3.54
N SER A 122 -3.73 -8.43 -4.34
CA SER A 122 -4.95 -7.65 -4.43
C SER A 122 -5.13 -6.92 -5.75
N ASP A 123 -6.35 -6.45 -6.01
CA ASP A 123 -6.71 -5.75 -7.25
C ASP A 123 -5.99 -4.41 -7.39
N THR A 124 -5.73 -3.67 -6.30
CA THR A 124 -4.93 -2.43 -6.35
C THR A 124 -3.51 -2.71 -6.84
N ALA A 125 -2.89 -3.83 -6.42
CA ALA A 125 -1.57 -4.21 -6.91
C ALA A 125 -1.60 -4.52 -8.41
N VAL A 126 -2.64 -5.20 -8.90
CA VAL A 126 -2.84 -5.48 -10.34
C VAL A 126 -3.08 -4.20 -11.13
N GLU A 127 -3.93 -3.31 -10.65
CA GLU A 127 -4.23 -2.03 -11.30
C GLU A 127 -2.96 -1.17 -11.41
N HIS A 128 -2.18 -1.09 -10.35
CA HIS A 128 -0.92 -0.38 -10.36
C HIS A 128 0.11 -1.04 -11.29
N ALA A 129 0.18 -2.38 -11.33
CA ALA A 129 1.02 -3.09 -12.30
C ALA A 129 0.61 -2.77 -13.74
N ARG A 130 -0.69 -2.74 -14.07
CA ARG A 130 -1.19 -2.36 -15.40
C ARG A 130 -0.69 -0.98 -15.83
N ARG A 131 -0.65 -0.02 -14.91
CA ARG A 131 -0.15 1.34 -15.19
C ARG A 131 1.35 1.37 -15.50
N THR A 132 2.11 0.41 -14.99
CA THR A 132 3.56 0.32 -15.25
C THR A 132 3.91 -0.35 -16.58
N LEU A 133 2.96 -1.02 -17.23
CA LEU A 133 3.19 -1.67 -18.53
C LEU A 133 3.66 -0.67 -19.59
N ALA A 134 3.16 0.57 -19.56
CA ALA A 134 3.56 1.63 -20.47
C ALA A 134 4.95 2.21 -20.14
N SER A 135 5.36 2.22 -18.87
CA SER A 135 6.66 2.75 -18.45
C SER A 135 7.79 1.72 -18.53
N GLY A 136 7.47 0.43 -18.66
CA GLY A 136 8.44 -0.65 -18.73
C GLY A 136 9.17 -0.96 -17.42
N GLU A 137 9.12 -0.07 -16.42
CA GLU A 137 9.70 -0.25 -15.08
C GLU A 137 8.69 -0.04 -13.95
N ALA A 138 8.87 -0.79 -12.86
CA ALA A 138 8.07 -0.74 -11.64
C ALA A 138 8.91 -1.05 -10.40
N TYR A 139 8.45 -0.56 -9.24
CA TYR A 139 8.89 -1.00 -7.93
C TYR A 139 7.84 -1.93 -7.34
N LEU A 140 8.23 -3.18 -7.09
CA LEU A 140 7.38 -4.25 -6.57
C LEU A 140 7.67 -4.43 -5.08
N TYR A 141 6.63 -4.29 -4.26
CA TYR A 141 6.70 -4.52 -2.82
C TYR A 141 6.26 -5.96 -2.57
N ILE A 142 7.19 -6.82 -2.16
CA ILE A 142 6.96 -8.25 -2.02
C ILE A 142 6.98 -8.61 -0.53
N ALA A 143 5.87 -9.11 -0.02
CA ALA A 143 5.76 -9.62 1.33
C ALA A 143 5.94 -11.14 1.36
N GLU A 144 6.60 -11.65 2.41
CA GLU A 144 6.63 -13.08 2.70
C GLU A 144 5.40 -13.45 3.53
N THR A 145 4.56 -14.35 3.00
CA THR A 145 3.38 -14.88 3.70
C THR A 145 3.57 -16.38 3.99
N PRO A 146 2.77 -16.98 4.89
CA PRO A 146 2.79 -18.44 5.09
C PRO A 146 2.54 -19.24 3.80
N SER A 147 1.82 -18.67 2.84
CA SER A 147 1.55 -19.26 1.52
C SER A 147 2.62 -18.96 0.45
N GLY A 148 3.70 -18.29 0.81
CA GLY A 148 4.77 -17.86 -0.10
C GLY A 148 4.80 -16.36 -0.32
N SER A 149 5.73 -15.89 -1.16
CA SER A 149 5.91 -14.46 -1.41
C SER A 149 4.83 -13.92 -2.36
N VAL A 150 4.29 -12.74 -2.05
CA VAL A 150 3.22 -12.08 -2.82
C VAL A 150 3.55 -10.62 -3.06
N VAL A 151 3.11 -10.06 -4.18
CA VAL A 151 3.19 -8.61 -4.43
C VAL A 151 2.03 -7.92 -3.72
N ILE A 152 2.34 -7.09 -2.73
CA ILE A 152 1.34 -6.34 -1.96
C ILE A 152 1.08 -4.96 -2.54
N ALA A 153 2.08 -4.35 -3.17
CA ALA A 153 1.94 -3.03 -3.78
C ALA A 153 2.87 -2.90 -4.98
N VAL A 154 2.46 -2.04 -5.92
CA VAL A 154 3.25 -1.68 -7.09
C VAL A 154 3.29 -0.16 -7.20
N GLN A 155 4.46 0.38 -7.51
CA GLN A 155 4.64 1.80 -7.83
C GLN A 155 5.34 1.95 -9.18
N THR A 156 4.96 2.96 -9.95
CA THR A 156 5.78 3.41 -11.08
C THR A 156 7.07 4.02 -10.56
N ALA A 157 8.13 4.07 -11.39
CA ALA A 157 9.38 4.73 -11.03
C ALA A 157 9.16 6.18 -10.59
N GLY A 158 8.29 6.92 -11.29
CA GLY A 158 7.95 8.31 -10.93
C GLY A 158 7.23 8.44 -9.59
N GLN A 159 6.34 7.51 -9.24
CA GLN A 159 5.69 7.49 -7.92
C GLN A 159 6.71 7.23 -6.82
N HIS A 160 7.57 6.23 -7.01
CA HIS A 160 8.59 5.85 -6.05
C HIS A 160 9.58 7.00 -5.78
N THR A 161 10.12 7.61 -6.83
CA THR A 161 11.04 8.76 -6.68
C THR A 161 10.39 9.96 -6.00
N ARG A 162 9.12 10.28 -6.30
CA ARG A 162 8.41 11.36 -5.59
C ARG A 162 8.26 11.04 -4.11
N TYR A 163 7.90 9.81 -3.80
CA TYR A 163 7.75 9.34 -2.42
C TYR A 163 9.07 9.46 -1.64
N GLU A 164 10.18 8.96 -2.20
CA GLU A 164 11.51 9.08 -1.58
C GLU A 164 11.96 10.52 -1.38
N ARG A 165 11.67 11.42 -2.33
CA ARG A 165 12.01 12.85 -2.21
C ARG A 165 11.27 13.52 -1.07
N VAL A 166 9.98 13.25 -0.93
CA VAL A 166 9.18 13.76 0.20
C VAL A 166 9.72 13.23 1.52
N GLU A 167 10.05 11.94 1.58
CA GLU A 167 10.62 11.35 2.81
C GLU A 167 11.96 12.00 3.20
N LYS A 168 12.85 12.23 2.23
CA LYS A 168 14.13 12.91 2.46
C LYS A 168 13.92 14.36 2.92
N PHE A 169 12.96 15.06 2.34
CA PHE A 169 12.64 16.44 2.70
C PHE A 169 12.11 16.55 4.14
N LEU A 170 11.17 15.69 4.53
CA LEU A 170 10.61 15.67 5.89
C LEU A 170 11.71 15.39 6.92
N LYS A 171 12.57 14.40 6.66
CA LYS A 171 13.74 14.12 7.52
C LYS A 171 14.72 15.29 7.62
N TRP A 172 14.89 16.07 6.55
CA TRP A 172 15.77 17.24 6.58
C TRP A 172 15.21 18.32 7.50
N ILE A 173 13.91 18.64 7.39
CA ILE A 173 13.23 19.59 8.29
C ILE A 173 13.36 19.17 9.76
N GLU A 174 13.11 17.90 10.08
CA GLU A 174 13.21 17.38 11.45
C GLU A 174 14.61 17.51 12.05
N ASN A 175 15.65 17.47 11.22
CA ASN A 175 17.04 17.59 11.65
C ASN A 175 17.50 19.05 11.78
N ASP A 176 16.92 19.98 11.02
CA ASP A 176 17.22 21.42 11.12
C ASP A 176 16.56 22.07 12.35
N GLU A 177 15.52 21.45 12.92
CA GLU A 177 14.87 21.90 14.17
C GLU A 177 15.52 21.35 15.46
N ARG A 178 16.64 20.63 15.36
CA ARG A 178 17.44 20.11 16.49
C ARG A 178 18.79 20.79 16.63
#